data_AF-A0A9P4N934-F1
#
_entry.id   AF-A0A9P4N934-F1
#
_cell.length_a   1.000
_cell.length_b   1.000
_cell.length_c   1.000
_cell.angle_alpha   90.00
_cell.angle_beta   90.00
_cell.angle_gamma   90.00
#
_symmetry.space_group_name_H-M   'P 1'
#
loop_
_entity.id
_entity.type
_entity.pdbx_description
1 polymer ?
#
loop_
_entity_poly.entity_id
_entity_poly.type
_entity_poly.pdbx_seq_one_letter_code
_entity_poly.pdbx_strand_id
1 'polypeptide(L)'
;MEAAVIGYATPKDWQDAMRNNSRYKMHEIIERLGLKANWSSNKRGKTNFDSPLVKQLVADMGDVVAGLPKEHHELHAHLSAPGSLRTEVEDLLKKHGSEIWGRTGPREHLVKAGSADVEPLFYPKDLYFENEEDRSLIRVLLHWWLGQKAFNVILARDRMARERKRKEMFRKARANGQGPHDTASPLDVSQIPGILSNEPPRHAQILQLDTGVGSRPMSAASLTPPASSESPIVQPRPSISASTNGFTAINAKIHRQEDAFARPVSVPRQSTSRQVAAELENLVSNFLWDMGTAAKGHEYRTASPATPQFAPGEASRNGTAHRGLDIDTLRAFRRYIYPNQDGPECEEELLLRRLETAWRDTVRSCHKANYGNTTLFAARDRAFLTWIELKRHLAELERVDKCTYRALCLTSRSRNLLSRADGY
;
A
#
# COMPACT_ATOMS: atom_id res chain seq x y z
N MET A 1 15.43 -26.89 13.81
CA MET A 1 14.12 -26.46 13.29
C MET A 1 13.96 -27.14 11.93
N GLU A 2 13.06 -28.11 11.82
CA GLU A 2 12.72 -28.74 10.54
C GLU A 2 12.14 -27.68 9.60
N ALA A 3 12.74 -27.49 8.44
CA ALA A 3 12.14 -26.68 7.39
C ALA A 3 10.80 -27.36 7.01
N ALA A 4 9.68 -26.68 7.28
CA ALA A 4 8.36 -27.24 7.02
C ALA A 4 8.27 -27.73 5.56
N VAL A 5 7.99 -29.02 5.38
CA VAL A 5 7.82 -29.65 4.08
C VAL A 5 6.72 -28.91 3.31
N ILE A 6 7.06 -28.39 2.13
CA ILE A 6 6.08 -27.70 1.28
C ILE A 6 5.33 -28.77 0.48
N GLY A 7 4.02 -28.86 0.69
CA GLY A 7 3.13 -29.68 -0.12
C GLY A 7 2.54 -28.91 -1.30
N TYR A 8 1.84 -29.62 -2.17
CA TYR A 8 0.97 -29.00 -3.17
C TYR A 8 -0.09 -28.12 -2.51
N ALA A 9 -0.53 -27.09 -3.24
CA ALA A 9 -1.56 -26.19 -2.78
C ALA A 9 -2.90 -26.94 -2.64
N THR A 10 -3.58 -26.72 -1.52
CA THR A 10 -4.94 -27.19 -1.29
C THR A 10 -5.96 -26.20 -1.87
N PRO A 11 -7.23 -26.60 -2.05
CA PRO A 11 -8.28 -25.65 -2.45
C PRO A 11 -8.38 -24.44 -1.53
N LYS A 12 -8.16 -24.63 -0.22
CA LYS A 12 -8.14 -23.54 0.76
C LYS A 12 -6.98 -22.57 0.50
N ASP A 13 -5.81 -23.08 0.17
CA ASP A 13 -4.65 -22.23 -0.15
C ASP A 13 -4.92 -21.34 -1.36
N TRP A 14 -5.59 -21.88 -2.39
CA TRP A 14 -5.97 -21.09 -3.56
C TRP A 14 -7.03 -20.05 -3.24
N GLN A 15 -7.99 -20.38 -2.38
CA GLN A 15 -8.96 -19.42 -1.87
C GLN A 15 -8.28 -18.28 -1.09
N ASP A 16 -7.27 -18.58 -0.28
CA ASP A 16 -6.50 -17.59 0.47
C ASP A 16 -5.62 -16.75 -0.47
N ALA A 17 -5.02 -17.36 -1.51
CA ALA A 17 -4.26 -16.66 -2.54
C ALA A 17 -5.11 -15.60 -3.28
N MET A 18 -6.37 -15.91 -3.56
CA MET A 18 -7.32 -14.98 -4.18
C MET A 18 -7.63 -13.77 -3.29
N ARG A 19 -7.58 -13.95 -1.97
CA ARG A 19 -7.77 -12.88 -0.99
C ARG A 19 -6.48 -12.09 -0.73
N ASN A 20 -5.44 -12.30 -1.54
CA ASN A 20 -4.09 -11.75 -1.34
C ASN A 20 -3.43 -12.21 -0.01
N ASN A 21 -3.92 -13.32 0.55
CA ASN A 21 -3.46 -13.94 1.79
C ASN A 21 -2.77 -15.27 1.52
N SER A 22 -2.15 -15.43 0.34
CA SER A 22 -1.39 -16.64 0.01
C SER A 22 -0.37 -16.95 1.11
N ARG A 23 -0.34 -18.24 1.47
CA ARG A 23 0.58 -18.83 2.46
C ARG A 23 2.04 -18.57 2.11
N TYR A 24 2.35 -18.61 0.81
CA TYR A 24 3.69 -18.34 0.30
C TYR A 24 3.66 -17.12 -0.61
N LYS A 25 4.54 -16.16 -0.33
CA LYS A 25 4.67 -15.00 -1.19
C LYS A 25 5.54 -15.34 -2.41
N MET A 26 5.36 -14.56 -3.49
CA MET A 26 6.08 -14.78 -4.75
C MET A 26 7.61 -14.81 -4.55
N HIS A 27 8.14 -13.90 -3.72
CA HIS A 27 9.58 -13.83 -3.43
C HIS A 27 10.07 -15.05 -2.65
N GLU A 28 9.32 -15.50 -1.65
CA GLU A 28 9.64 -16.70 -0.89
C GLU A 28 9.70 -17.95 -1.79
N ILE A 29 8.78 -18.07 -2.76
CA ILE A 29 8.79 -19.19 -3.72
C ILE A 29 10.03 -19.13 -4.62
N ILE A 30 10.37 -17.94 -5.12
CA ILE A 30 11.54 -17.72 -5.99
C ILE A 30 12.85 -17.99 -5.24
N GLU A 31 12.95 -17.56 -3.98
CA GLU A 31 14.10 -17.82 -3.12
C GLU A 31 14.21 -19.31 -2.76
N ARG A 32 13.10 -19.98 -2.46
CA ARG A 32 13.05 -21.44 -2.24
C ARG A 32 13.47 -22.24 -3.48
N LEU A 33 13.28 -21.70 -4.68
CA LEU A 33 13.81 -22.26 -5.94
C LEU A 33 15.31 -21.97 -6.15
N GLY A 34 15.93 -21.17 -5.27
CA GLY A 34 17.31 -20.74 -5.38
C GLY A 34 17.55 -19.71 -6.48
N LEU A 35 16.51 -19.11 -7.07
CA LEU A 35 16.67 -18.23 -8.22
C LEU A 35 17.12 -16.83 -7.79
N LYS A 36 18.21 -16.35 -8.40
CA LYS A 36 18.70 -14.99 -8.17
C LYS A 36 17.83 -13.96 -8.90
N ALA A 37 17.01 -13.25 -8.15
CA ALA A 37 16.15 -12.19 -8.65
C ALA A 37 16.64 -10.80 -8.26
N ASN A 38 16.51 -9.84 -9.18
CA ASN A 38 16.77 -8.43 -8.93
C ASN A 38 15.48 -7.74 -8.46
N TRP A 39 15.35 -7.63 -7.15
CA TRP A 39 14.28 -6.91 -6.49
C TRP A 39 14.51 -5.40 -6.59
N SER A 40 14.20 -4.78 -7.73
CA SER A 40 14.31 -3.33 -7.85
C SER A 40 13.29 -2.64 -6.94
N SER A 41 13.73 -1.81 -5.98
CA SER A 41 12.83 -1.12 -5.05
C SER A 41 11.92 -0.08 -5.75
N ASN A 42 12.27 0.36 -6.96
CA ASN A 42 11.62 1.49 -7.64
C ASN A 42 10.62 1.13 -8.77
N LYS A 43 10.43 -0.14 -9.12
CA LYS A 43 9.46 -0.52 -10.17
C LYS A 43 8.52 -1.66 -9.72
N ARG A 44 7.43 -1.25 -9.08
CA ARG A 44 6.11 -1.92 -8.97
C ARG A 44 6.13 -3.44 -9.18
N GLY A 45 6.65 -4.19 -8.20
CA GLY A 45 6.36 -5.62 -7.99
C GLY A 45 6.65 -6.57 -9.17
N LYS A 46 7.44 -6.15 -10.17
CA LYS A 46 7.84 -7.02 -11.26
C LYS A 46 9.14 -7.71 -10.87
N THR A 47 9.12 -9.04 -10.80
CA THR A 47 10.33 -9.83 -10.63
C THR A 47 11.17 -9.71 -11.90
N ASN A 48 12.41 -9.27 -11.77
CA ASN A 48 13.37 -9.25 -12.86
C ASN A 48 14.48 -10.26 -12.56
N PHE A 49 14.93 -10.96 -13.59
CA PHE A 49 16.04 -11.88 -13.54
C PHE A 49 17.11 -11.38 -14.51
N ASP A 50 18.39 -11.64 -14.24
CA ASP A 50 19.44 -11.30 -15.19
C ASP A 50 19.62 -12.42 -16.23
N SER A 51 19.56 -13.67 -15.74
CA SER A 51 19.77 -14.86 -16.54
C SER A 51 18.76 -15.03 -17.67
N PRO A 52 19.21 -15.25 -18.92
CA PRO A 52 18.32 -15.52 -20.04
C PRO A 52 17.54 -16.82 -19.88
N LEU A 53 18.13 -17.84 -19.23
CA LEU A 53 17.46 -19.13 -18.98
C LEU A 53 16.23 -18.94 -18.09
N VAL A 54 16.39 -18.20 -16.98
CA VAL A 54 15.28 -17.93 -16.06
C VAL A 54 14.24 -16.99 -16.70
N LYS A 55 14.66 -16.03 -17.53
CA LYS A 55 13.72 -15.20 -18.32
C LYS A 55 12.88 -16.06 -19.26
N GLN A 56 13.48 -17.05 -19.92
CA GLN A 56 12.77 -17.96 -20.81
C GLN A 56 11.77 -18.84 -20.04
N LEU A 57 12.15 -19.37 -18.87
CA LEU A 57 11.20 -20.06 -17.98
C LEU A 57 9.99 -19.17 -17.65
N VAL A 58 10.23 -17.91 -17.24
CA VAL A 58 9.15 -16.97 -16.89
C VAL A 58 8.27 -16.63 -18.10
N ALA A 59 8.84 -16.58 -19.31
CA ALA A 59 8.10 -16.38 -20.55
C ALA A 59 7.19 -17.57 -20.85
N ASP A 60 7.72 -18.79 -20.81
CA ASP A 60 6.95 -20.02 -21.05
C ASP A 60 5.86 -20.23 -19.98
N MET A 61 6.15 -19.90 -18.71
CA MET A 61 5.13 -19.81 -17.65
C MET A 61 4.06 -18.76 -17.97
N GLY A 62 4.40 -17.70 -18.71
CA GLY A 62 3.45 -16.74 -19.25
C GLY A 62 2.48 -17.35 -20.25
N ASP A 63 2.98 -18.18 -21.14
CA ASP A 63 2.16 -18.87 -22.14
C ASP A 63 1.21 -19.87 -21.48
N VAL A 64 1.69 -20.64 -20.51
CA VAL A 64 0.84 -21.51 -19.68
C VAL A 64 -0.28 -20.71 -19.02
N VAL A 65 0.06 -19.62 -18.33
CA VAL A 65 -0.93 -18.77 -17.64
C VAL A 65 -1.91 -18.12 -18.62
N ALA A 66 -1.50 -17.82 -19.84
CA ALA A 66 -2.38 -17.26 -20.87
C ALA A 66 -3.46 -18.25 -21.34
N GLY A 67 -3.18 -19.55 -21.25
CA GLY A 67 -4.12 -20.63 -21.55
C GLY A 67 -5.10 -20.97 -20.40
N LEU A 68 -4.87 -20.45 -19.19
CA LEU A 68 -5.74 -20.72 -18.05
C LEU A 68 -7.06 -19.95 -18.09
N PRO A 69 -8.11 -20.41 -17.37
CA PRO A 69 -9.36 -19.69 -17.25
C PRO A 69 -9.16 -18.26 -16.75
N LYS A 70 -9.82 -17.31 -17.42
CA LYS A 70 -9.68 -15.87 -17.14
C LYS A 70 -10.69 -15.38 -16.12
N GLU A 71 -11.73 -16.17 -15.86
CA GLU A 71 -12.75 -15.86 -14.88
C GLU A 71 -12.40 -16.40 -13.50
N HIS A 72 -12.71 -15.61 -12.50
CA HIS A 72 -12.24 -15.80 -11.13
C HIS A 72 -12.68 -17.14 -10.51
N HIS A 73 -13.94 -17.52 -10.71
CA HIS A 73 -14.51 -18.76 -10.17
C HIS A 73 -14.01 -20.00 -10.93
N GLU A 74 -13.86 -19.90 -12.25
CA GLU A 74 -13.34 -20.98 -13.10
C GLU A 74 -11.86 -21.26 -12.81
N LEU A 75 -11.04 -20.22 -12.65
CA LEU A 75 -9.62 -20.38 -12.31
C LEU A 75 -9.46 -21.07 -10.95
N HIS A 76 -10.24 -20.64 -9.95
CA HIS A 76 -10.22 -21.29 -8.64
C HIS A 76 -10.61 -22.77 -8.72
N ALA A 77 -11.68 -23.08 -9.44
CA ALA A 77 -12.14 -24.46 -9.61
C ALA A 77 -11.08 -25.31 -10.33
N HIS A 78 -10.47 -24.78 -11.39
CA HIS A 78 -9.40 -25.44 -12.14
C HIS A 78 -8.16 -25.70 -11.28
N LEU A 79 -7.67 -24.71 -10.55
CA LEU A 79 -6.49 -24.87 -9.67
C LEU A 79 -6.76 -25.76 -8.45
N SER A 80 -8.00 -25.79 -7.97
CA SER A 80 -8.42 -26.67 -6.87
C SER A 80 -8.60 -28.13 -7.28
N ALA A 81 -8.61 -28.43 -8.58
CA ALA A 81 -8.77 -29.80 -9.05
C ALA A 81 -7.55 -30.67 -8.67
N PRO A 82 -7.75 -31.95 -8.32
CA PRO A 82 -6.64 -32.86 -8.05
C PRO A 82 -5.70 -32.97 -9.25
N GLY A 83 -4.41 -32.75 -9.02
CA GLY A 83 -3.41 -32.80 -10.09
C GLY A 83 -3.46 -31.62 -11.07
N SER A 84 -4.07 -30.51 -10.69
CA SER A 84 -4.07 -29.28 -11.49
C SER A 84 -2.64 -28.83 -11.84
N LEU A 85 -2.47 -28.30 -13.06
CA LEU A 85 -1.20 -27.84 -13.62
C LEU A 85 -0.08 -28.91 -13.69
N ARG A 86 -0.36 -30.19 -13.41
CA ARG A 86 0.68 -31.21 -13.32
C ARG A 86 1.42 -31.35 -14.65
N THR A 87 0.68 -31.49 -15.74
CA THR A 87 1.21 -31.64 -17.11
C THR A 87 2.07 -30.45 -17.50
N GLU A 88 1.59 -29.25 -17.26
CA GLU A 88 2.23 -27.99 -17.61
C GLU A 88 3.53 -27.80 -16.81
N VAL A 89 3.53 -28.18 -15.53
CA VAL A 89 4.74 -28.16 -14.71
C VAL A 89 5.76 -29.20 -15.17
N GLU A 90 5.33 -30.41 -15.52
CA GLU A 90 6.25 -31.43 -16.06
C GLU A 90 6.87 -30.99 -17.39
N ASP A 91 6.09 -30.35 -18.26
CA ASP A 91 6.60 -29.83 -19.55
C ASP A 91 7.62 -28.72 -19.33
N LEU A 92 7.38 -27.81 -18.38
CA LEU A 92 8.35 -26.80 -17.99
C LEU A 92 9.63 -27.42 -17.41
N LEU A 93 9.50 -28.43 -16.55
CA LEU A 93 10.65 -29.15 -15.97
C LEU A 93 11.43 -29.92 -17.03
N LYS A 94 10.75 -30.54 -17.98
CA LYS A 94 11.39 -31.25 -19.09
C LYS A 94 12.21 -30.30 -19.96
N LYS A 95 11.72 -29.07 -20.17
CA LYS A 95 12.38 -28.06 -21.00
C LYS A 95 13.51 -27.33 -20.27
N HIS A 96 13.28 -26.90 -19.03
CA HIS A 96 14.17 -25.98 -18.31
C HIS A 96 14.92 -26.62 -17.14
N GLY A 97 14.49 -27.79 -16.69
CA GLY A 97 14.94 -28.40 -15.43
C GLY A 97 16.46 -28.59 -15.37
N SER A 98 17.02 -29.28 -16.36
CA SER A 98 18.45 -29.53 -16.46
C SER A 98 19.28 -28.28 -16.75
N GLU A 99 18.74 -27.32 -17.49
CA GLU A 99 19.49 -26.08 -17.83
C GLU A 99 19.57 -25.12 -16.64
N ILE A 100 18.52 -25.04 -15.83
CA ILE A 100 18.46 -24.13 -14.69
C ILE A 100 19.03 -24.79 -13.43
N TRP A 101 18.60 -26.01 -13.11
CA TRP A 101 18.95 -26.70 -11.85
C TRP A 101 19.84 -27.92 -12.05
N GLY A 102 20.31 -28.21 -13.27
CA GLY A 102 21.22 -29.34 -13.51
C GLY A 102 22.61 -29.14 -12.93
N ARG A 103 23.35 -30.24 -12.80
CA ARG A 103 24.76 -30.23 -12.35
C ARG A 103 25.71 -29.74 -13.43
N THR A 104 25.32 -29.89 -14.70
CA THR A 104 26.16 -29.59 -15.85
C THR A 104 25.79 -28.22 -16.40
N GLY A 105 26.70 -27.24 -16.26
CA GLY A 105 26.52 -25.89 -16.81
C GLY A 105 26.72 -24.78 -15.77
N PRO A 106 26.70 -23.51 -16.22
CA PRO A 106 26.83 -22.36 -15.34
C PRO A 106 25.59 -22.21 -14.45
N ARG A 107 25.78 -22.12 -13.13
CA ARG A 107 24.73 -21.94 -12.12
C ARG A 107 24.74 -20.54 -11.49
N GLU A 108 25.24 -19.54 -12.22
CA GLU A 108 25.36 -18.15 -11.72
C GLU A 108 24.02 -17.48 -11.44
N HIS A 109 22.95 -17.99 -12.06
CA HIS A 109 21.57 -17.58 -11.81
C HIS A 109 20.96 -18.19 -10.56
N LEU A 110 21.68 -19.09 -9.88
CA LEU A 110 21.29 -19.64 -8.60
C LEU A 110 22.06 -18.99 -7.47
N VAL A 111 21.38 -18.72 -6.37
CA VAL A 111 22.04 -18.39 -5.10
C VAL A 111 22.64 -19.64 -4.49
N LYS A 112 23.71 -19.47 -3.71
CA LYS A 112 24.33 -20.58 -2.96
C LYS A 112 23.67 -20.70 -1.60
N ALA A 113 23.24 -21.90 -1.24
CA ALA A 113 22.73 -22.17 0.11
C ALA A 113 23.78 -21.82 1.18
N GLY A 114 23.33 -21.19 2.27
CA GLY A 114 24.19 -20.73 3.35
C GLY A 114 25.00 -19.46 3.07
N SER A 115 24.79 -18.78 1.93
CA SER A 115 25.36 -17.45 1.71
C SER A 115 24.68 -16.39 2.58
N ALA A 116 25.41 -15.32 2.92
CA ALA A 116 24.93 -14.27 3.83
C ALA A 116 23.68 -13.52 3.33
N ASP A 117 23.46 -13.52 2.01
CA ASP A 117 22.34 -12.84 1.36
C ASP A 117 21.07 -13.70 1.28
N VAL A 118 21.11 -14.94 1.77
CA VAL A 118 20.04 -15.92 1.64
C VAL A 118 19.57 -16.35 3.02
N GLU A 119 18.28 -16.20 3.29
CA GLU A 119 17.70 -16.66 4.55
C GLU A 119 17.70 -18.20 4.59
N PRO A 120 18.39 -18.83 5.57
CA PRO A 120 18.49 -20.30 5.62
C PRO A 120 17.14 -21.01 5.75
N LEU A 121 16.11 -20.30 6.24
CA LEU A 121 14.75 -20.80 6.36
C LEU A 121 14.09 -21.04 4.99
N PHE A 122 14.44 -20.24 3.98
CA PHE A 122 13.84 -20.33 2.65
C PHE A 122 14.66 -21.20 1.71
N TYR A 123 15.98 -21.20 1.81
CA TYR A 123 16.83 -21.99 0.91
C TYR A 123 17.94 -22.71 1.69
N PRO A 124 17.59 -23.82 2.38
CA PRO A 124 18.51 -24.52 3.28
C PRO A 124 19.59 -25.34 2.54
N LYS A 125 19.33 -25.75 1.29
CA LYS A 125 20.24 -26.57 0.48
C LYS A 125 20.14 -26.21 -1.00
N ASP A 126 21.22 -26.42 -1.74
CA ASP A 126 21.21 -26.27 -3.19
C ASP A 126 20.38 -27.38 -3.84
N LEU A 127 19.52 -27.00 -4.80
CA LEU A 127 18.64 -27.94 -5.50
C LEU A 127 19.27 -28.45 -6.80
N TYR A 128 19.18 -29.76 -7.04
CA TYR A 128 19.69 -30.40 -8.25
C TYR A 128 18.58 -31.14 -8.99
N PHE A 129 18.39 -30.85 -10.28
CA PHE A 129 17.33 -31.46 -11.08
C PHE A 129 17.44 -33.00 -11.19
N GLU A 130 18.66 -33.52 -11.15
CA GLU A 130 18.94 -34.96 -11.23
C GLU A 130 18.62 -35.71 -9.92
N ASN A 131 18.48 -34.98 -8.81
CA ASN A 131 18.04 -35.56 -7.54
C ASN A 131 16.51 -35.58 -7.49
N GLU A 132 15.91 -36.75 -7.29
CA GLU A 132 14.46 -36.92 -7.29
C GLU A 132 13.75 -36.08 -6.23
N GLU A 133 14.32 -35.97 -5.04
CA GLU A 133 13.74 -35.19 -3.94
C GLU A 133 13.71 -33.70 -4.27
N ASP A 134 14.83 -33.18 -4.77
CA ASP A 134 14.97 -31.78 -5.16
C ASP A 134 14.07 -31.48 -6.36
N ARG A 135 14.00 -32.39 -7.35
CA ARG A 135 13.10 -32.28 -8.49
C ARG A 135 11.63 -32.25 -8.06
N SER A 136 11.25 -33.08 -7.09
CA SER A 136 9.91 -33.06 -6.51
C SER A 136 9.61 -31.73 -5.82
N LEU A 137 10.57 -31.16 -5.10
CA LEU A 137 10.42 -29.84 -4.47
C LEU A 137 10.31 -28.72 -5.53
N ILE A 138 11.16 -28.72 -6.56
CA ILE A 138 11.09 -27.75 -7.67
C ILE A 138 9.70 -27.83 -8.34
N ARG A 139 9.20 -29.04 -8.59
CA ARG A 139 7.86 -29.28 -9.14
C ARG A 139 6.76 -28.62 -8.30
N VAL A 140 6.75 -28.85 -6.98
CA VAL A 140 5.77 -28.25 -6.07
C VAL A 140 5.89 -26.72 -6.08
N LEU A 141 7.11 -26.18 -6.01
CA LEU A 141 7.34 -24.73 -6.02
C LEU A 141 6.91 -24.07 -7.34
N LEU A 142 7.15 -24.71 -8.49
CA LEU A 142 6.69 -24.23 -9.80
C LEU A 142 5.16 -24.23 -9.90
N HIS A 143 4.50 -25.26 -9.36
CA HIS A 143 3.04 -25.32 -9.27
C HIS A 143 2.48 -24.13 -8.47
N TRP A 144 3.06 -23.83 -7.30
CA TRP A 144 2.70 -22.65 -6.51
C TRP A 144 2.94 -21.34 -7.26
N TRP A 145 4.09 -21.23 -7.96
CA TRP A 145 4.43 -20.03 -8.70
C TRP A 145 3.44 -19.76 -9.85
N LEU A 146 3.11 -20.79 -10.64
CA LEU A 146 2.13 -20.68 -11.73
C LEU A 146 0.77 -20.23 -11.22
N GLY A 147 0.23 -20.87 -10.18
CA GLY A 147 -1.05 -20.49 -9.61
C GLY A 147 -1.07 -19.05 -9.09
N GLN A 148 0.00 -18.63 -8.38
CA GLN A 148 0.12 -17.25 -7.90
C GLN A 148 0.19 -16.24 -9.06
N LYS A 149 0.88 -16.59 -10.15
CA LYS A 149 0.98 -15.75 -11.35
C LYS A 149 -0.38 -15.64 -12.06
N ALA A 150 -1.15 -16.71 -12.13
CA ALA A 150 -2.50 -16.72 -12.69
C ALA A 150 -3.45 -15.80 -11.89
N PHE A 151 -3.47 -15.91 -10.57
CA PHE A 151 -4.30 -15.02 -9.73
C PHE A 151 -3.88 -13.55 -9.85
N ASN A 152 -2.57 -13.26 -9.92
CA ASN A 152 -2.09 -11.90 -10.10
C ASN A 152 -2.59 -11.26 -11.41
N VAL A 153 -2.76 -12.04 -12.49
CA VAL A 153 -3.33 -11.55 -13.75
C VAL A 153 -4.78 -11.09 -13.56
N ILE A 154 -5.61 -11.89 -12.88
CA ILE A 154 -7.01 -11.52 -12.59
C ILE A 154 -7.07 -10.29 -11.68
N LEU A 155 -6.30 -10.28 -10.59
CA LEU A 155 -6.28 -9.15 -9.65
C LEU A 155 -5.82 -7.84 -10.32
N ALA A 156 -4.85 -7.92 -11.24
CA ALA A 156 -4.42 -6.78 -12.03
C ALA A 156 -5.53 -6.30 -13.00
N ARG A 157 -6.22 -7.23 -13.68
CA ARG A 157 -7.36 -6.94 -14.55
C ARG A 157 -8.46 -6.19 -13.79
N ASP A 158 -8.83 -6.69 -12.62
CA ASP A 158 -9.89 -6.11 -11.78
C ASP A 158 -9.51 -4.74 -11.22
N ARG A 159 -8.23 -4.55 -10.86
CA ARG A 159 -7.69 -3.24 -10.47
C ARG A 159 -7.83 -2.23 -11.61
N MET A 160 -7.46 -2.60 -12.82
CA MET A 160 -7.55 -1.73 -13.99
C MET A 160 -9.00 -1.44 -14.39
N ALA A 161 -9.90 -2.43 -14.27
CA ALA A 161 -11.33 -2.24 -14.51
C ALA A 161 -11.95 -1.24 -13.53
N ARG A 162 -11.60 -1.33 -12.24
CA ARG A 162 -12.03 -0.35 -11.22
C ARG A 162 -11.49 1.05 -11.49
N GLU A 163 -10.24 1.16 -11.91
CA GLU A 163 -9.65 2.46 -12.28
C GLU A 163 -10.35 3.07 -13.50
N ARG A 164 -10.66 2.26 -14.52
CA ARG A 164 -11.41 2.69 -15.70
C ARG A 164 -12.84 3.14 -15.32
N LYS A 165 -13.53 2.37 -14.48
CA LYS A 165 -14.87 2.73 -13.97
C LYS A 165 -14.84 4.04 -13.18
N ARG A 166 -13.82 4.25 -12.35
CA ARG A 166 -13.62 5.51 -11.61
C ARG A 166 -13.39 6.70 -12.55
N LYS A 167 -12.53 6.55 -13.57
CA LYS A 167 -12.29 7.59 -14.59
C LYS A 167 -13.57 7.92 -15.36
N GLU A 168 -14.37 6.90 -15.69
CA GLU A 168 -15.65 7.10 -16.37
C GLU A 168 -16.66 7.86 -15.51
N MET A 169 -16.79 7.49 -14.23
CA MET A 169 -17.65 8.21 -13.28
C MET A 169 -17.23 9.67 -13.12
N PHE A 170 -15.92 9.95 -13.03
CA PHE A 170 -15.39 11.31 -12.94
C PHE A 170 -15.69 12.12 -14.21
N ARG A 171 -15.55 11.51 -15.39
CA ARG A 171 -15.91 12.13 -16.67
C ARG A 171 -17.41 12.45 -16.77
N LYS A 172 -18.27 11.51 -16.36
CA LYS A 172 -19.73 11.70 -16.35
C LYS A 172 -20.17 12.78 -15.35
N ALA A 173 -19.58 12.84 -14.16
CA ALA A 173 -19.86 13.89 -13.19
C ALA A 173 -19.52 15.30 -13.72
N ARG A 174 -18.45 15.41 -14.51
CA ARG A 174 -18.10 16.67 -15.19
C ARG A 174 -19.03 17.01 -16.35
N ALA A 175 -19.49 16.02 -17.12
CA ALA A 175 -20.40 16.23 -18.24
C ALA A 175 -21.84 16.56 -17.79
N ASN A 176 -22.27 16.03 -16.65
CA ASN A 176 -23.60 16.29 -16.08
C ASN A 176 -23.63 17.52 -15.16
N GLY A 177 -22.47 18.14 -14.89
CA GLY A 177 -22.40 19.43 -14.22
C GLY A 177 -22.84 20.53 -15.18
N GLN A 178 -24.10 20.94 -15.08
CA GLN A 178 -24.57 22.26 -15.51
C GLN A 178 -23.52 23.30 -15.18
N GLY A 179 -23.02 23.98 -16.22
CA GLY A 179 -22.22 25.19 -16.03
C GLY A 179 -23.04 26.20 -15.22
N PRO A 180 -22.43 26.94 -14.29
CA PRO A 180 -23.09 28.06 -13.64
C PRO A 180 -23.14 29.22 -14.64
N HIS A 181 -24.06 29.18 -15.60
CA HIS A 181 -24.42 30.38 -16.36
C HIS A 181 -25.83 30.26 -16.93
N ASP A 182 -26.60 31.31 -16.62
CA ASP A 182 -27.75 31.83 -17.36
C ASP A 182 -29.10 31.13 -17.22
N THR A 183 -29.68 31.24 -16.01
CA THR A 183 -31.10 31.59 -15.91
C THR A 183 -31.27 32.82 -15.04
N ALA A 184 -30.85 33.97 -15.57
CA ALA A 184 -31.36 35.26 -15.12
C ALA A 184 -32.75 35.44 -15.75
N SER A 185 -33.81 35.07 -15.02
CA SER A 185 -35.15 35.57 -15.28
C SER A 185 -35.30 36.94 -14.61
N PRO A 186 -35.64 38.01 -15.35
CA PRO A 186 -35.94 39.30 -14.76
C PRO A 186 -37.42 39.31 -14.34
N LEU A 187 -37.66 39.27 -13.03
CA LEU A 187 -38.92 39.74 -12.43
C LEU A 187 -38.50 40.76 -11.38
N ASP A 188 -38.55 42.03 -11.75
CA ASP A 188 -39.68 42.93 -11.52
C ASP A 188 -39.72 43.37 -10.04
N VAL A 189 -39.03 44.48 -9.78
CA VAL A 189 -38.99 45.18 -8.50
C VAL A 189 -39.80 46.45 -8.66
N SER A 190 -40.95 46.51 -7.99
CA SER A 190 -41.66 47.76 -7.74
C SER A 190 -42.36 47.73 -6.38
N GLN A 191 -41.93 48.67 -5.52
CA GLN A 191 -42.67 49.33 -4.42
C GLN A 191 -42.95 48.46 -3.17
N ILE A 192 -42.73 48.89 -1.91
CA ILE A 192 -43.24 50.06 -1.15
C ILE A 192 -42.35 50.30 0.11
N PRO A 193 -42.36 51.49 0.74
CA PRO A 193 -41.42 51.90 1.81
C PRO A 193 -41.96 51.83 3.25
N GLY A 194 -41.02 51.73 4.22
CA GLY A 194 -41.12 52.33 5.56
C GLY A 194 -41.37 51.38 6.74
N ILE A 195 -40.43 51.34 7.69
CA ILE A 195 -40.60 51.67 9.13
C ILE A 195 -39.30 51.33 9.90
N LEU A 196 -38.93 52.26 10.80
CA LEU A 196 -37.80 52.24 11.73
C LEU A 196 -37.78 51.02 12.67
N SER A 197 -36.59 50.47 12.93
CA SER A 197 -36.23 50.06 14.30
C SER A 197 -34.72 49.90 14.49
N ASN A 198 -34.23 50.42 15.62
CA ASN A 198 -32.85 50.37 16.11
C ASN A 198 -32.56 49.03 16.81
N GLU A 199 -31.49 48.31 16.43
CA GLU A 199 -30.54 47.64 17.35
C GLU A 199 -29.43 46.91 16.55
N PRO A 200 -28.19 46.80 17.05
CA PRO A 200 -27.08 46.17 16.33
C PRO A 200 -26.83 44.73 16.78
N PRO A 201 -26.55 43.81 15.85
CA PRO A 201 -25.70 42.67 16.20
C PRO A 201 -24.57 42.40 15.18
N ARG A 202 -23.35 42.44 15.72
CA ARG A 202 -22.23 41.51 15.51
C ARG A 202 -21.86 41.16 14.07
N HIS A 203 -20.76 41.77 13.62
CA HIS A 203 -19.96 41.37 12.47
C HIS A 203 -19.55 39.88 12.51
N ALA A 204 -20.13 39.08 11.62
CA ALA A 204 -19.53 37.84 11.15
C ALA A 204 -18.86 38.13 9.80
N GLN A 205 -17.53 38.31 9.82
CA GLN A 205 -16.73 38.35 8.60
C GLN A 205 -16.51 36.92 8.11
N ILE A 206 -17.26 36.52 7.08
CA ILE A 206 -16.93 35.36 6.25
C ILE A 206 -15.95 35.85 5.19
N LEU A 207 -14.69 35.43 5.34
CA LEU A 207 -13.64 35.60 4.33
C LEU A 207 -14.04 34.81 3.07
N GLN A 208 -14.49 35.53 2.04
CA GLN A 208 -14.39 35.11 0.65
C GLN A 208 -12.90 35.12 0.26
N LEU A 209 -12.36 33.97 -0.19
CA LEU A 209 -11.06 33.93 -0.83
C LEU A 209 -11.23 33.48 -2.29
N ASP A 210 -10.77 34.36 -3.17
CA ASP A 210 -10.69 34.26 -4.61
C ASP A 210 -10.08 32.95 -5.11
N THR A 211 -10.70 32.36 -6.12
CA THR A 211 -10.03 31.43 -7.04
C THR A 211 -9.80 32.16 -8.37
N GLY A 212 -8.66 32.84 -8.46
CA GLY A 212 -8.21 33.52 -9.66
C GLY A 212 -7.96 32.54 -10.81
N VAL A 213 -8.68 32.79 -11.90
CA VAL A 213 -8.58 32.12 -13.19
C VAL A 213 -7.34 32.63 -13.93
N GLY A 214 -6.35 31.76 -14.10
CA GLY A 214 -5.20 31.98 -14.98
C GLY A 214 -5.51 31.51 -16.39
N SER A 215 -5.71 32.47 -17.28
CA SER A 215 -5.91 32.33 -18.72
C SER A 215 -4.63 31.88 -19.44
N ARG A 216 -4.77 30.92 -20.37
CA ARG A 216 -3.95 30.81 -21.60
C ARG A 216 -4.69 29.96 -22.64
N PRO A 217 -5.07 30.52 -23.80
CA PRO A 217 -5.64 29.77 -24.90
C PRO A 217 -4.52 29.20 -25.77
N MET A 218 -4.59 27.92 -26.11
CA MET A 218 -3.92 27.39 -27.30
C MET A 218 -4.99 27.01 -28.30
N SER A 219 -4.93 27.67 -29.45
CA SER A 219 -5.84 27.53 -30.58
C SER A 219 -5.86 26.10 -31.11
N ALA A 220 -7.08 25.59 -31.33
CA ALA A 220 -7.33 24.40 -32.12
C ALA A 220 -7.46 24.82 -33.59
N ALA A 221 -6.50 24.44 -34.42
CA ALA A 221 -6.67 24.47 -35.87
C ALA A 221 -7.26 23.13 -36.31
N SER A 222 -8.56 23.15 -36.61
CA SER A 222 -9.25 22.10 -37.32
C SER A 222 -8.95 22.24 -38.82
N LEU A 223 -8.28 21.26 -39.41
CA LEU A 223 -8.26 21.07 -40.85
C LEU A 223 -8.76 19.67 -41.18
N THR A 224 -9.87 19.67 -41.90
CA THR A 224 -10.50 18.57 -42.65
C THR A 224 -9.51 17.89 -43.60
N PRO A 225 -9.44 16.55 -43.66
CA PRO A 225 -8.81 15.85 -44.77
C PRO A 225 -9.85 15.63 -45.90
N PRO A 226 -9.51 15.89 -47.18
CA PRO A 226 -10.36 15.50 -48.29
C PRO A 226 -10.05 14.07 -48.78
N ALA A 227 -11.14 13.39 -49.12
CA ALA A 227 -11.40 12.39 -50.16
C ALA A 227 -10.39 11.26 -50.49
N SER A 228 -10.95 10.05 -50.47
CA SER A 228 -10.46 8.81 -51.02
C SER A 228 -10.43 8.78 -52.56
N SER A 229 -9.34 8.26 -53.11
CA SER A 229 -9.20 7.58 -54.41
C SER A 229 -7.78 6.99 -54.38
N GLU A 230 -7.53 5.69 -54.37
CA GLU A 230 -7.72 4.72 -55.45
C GLU A 230 -7.37 3.33 -54.88
N SER A 231 -8.16 2.32 -55.25
CA SER A 231 -7.78 0.91 -55.11
C SER A 231 -7.08 0.46 -56.39
N PRO A 232 -5.99 -0.33 -56.34
CA PRO A 232 -5.62 -1.13 -57.47
C PRO A 232 -6.25 -2.53 -57.38
N ILE A 233 -6.93 -2.82 -58.46
CA ILE A 233 -7.56 -4.07 -58.90
C ILE A 233 -6.59 -5.26 -58.83
N VAL A 234 -7.14 -6.37 -58.33
CA VAL A 234 -6.60 -7.73 -58.42
C VAL A 234 -6.73 -8.23 -59.86
N GLN A 235 -5.65 -8.77 -60.44
CA GLN A 235 -5.76 -9.79 -61.48
C GLN A 235 -4.85 -11.00 -61.19
N PRO A 236 -5.32 -12.23 -61.48
CA PRO A 236 -4.64 -13.48 -61.09
C PRO A 236 -3.93 -14.13 -62.28
N ARG A 237 -2.79 -14.83 -62.05
CA ARG A 237 -2.37 -16.06 -62.75
C ARG A 237 -1.06 -16.67 -62.21
N PRO A 238 -0.68 -17.91 -62.55
CA PRO A 238 -0.41 -18.94 -61.54
C PRO A 238 1.02 -19.53 -61.57
N SER A 239 1.30 -20.32 -60.52
CA SER A 239 2.11 -21.55 -60.49
C SER A 239 3.60 -21.51 -60.88
N ILE A 240 4.47 -21.98 -59.99
CA ILE A 240 5.35 -23.19 -60.09
C ILE A 240 6.55 -23.09 -59.11
N SER A 241 6.86 -24.22 -58.46
CA SER A 241 8.13 -24.65 -57.80
C SER A 241 8.68 -23.82 -56.63
N ALA A 242 8.79 -24.36 -55.41
CA ALA A 242 9.76 -25.33 -54.89
C ALA A 242 11.12 -24.72 -54.47
N SER A 243 11.47 -25.02 -53.22
CA SER A 243 12.82 -25.16 -52.65
C SER A 243 13.52 -23.96 -52.00
N THR A 244 13.98 -24.27 -50.77
CA THR A 244 15.25 -23.88 -50.13
C THR A 244 15.45 -22.50 -49.49
N ASN A 245 15.71 -22.58 -48.17
CA ASN A 245 16.73 -21.88 -47.38
C ASN A 245 16.84 -20.35 -47.41
N GLY A 246 16.90 -19.77 -46.21
CA GLY A 246 17.76 -18.62 -45.95
C GLY A 246 17.19 -17.54 -45.03
N PHE A 247 17.73 -17.50 -43.82
CA PHE A 247 18.14 -16.31 -43.05
C PHE A 247 17.53 -14.94 -43.38
N THR A 248 17.04 -14.25 -42.34
CA THR A 248 17.52 -12.89 -42.04
C THR A 248 17.39 -12.58 -40.54
N ALA A 249 18.55 -12.26 -39.95
CA ALA A 249 18.69 -11.63 -38.65
C ALA A 249 18.36 -10.13 -38.73
N ILE A 250 17.71 -9.60 -37.70
CA ILE A 250 17.48 -8.15 -37.57
C ILE A 250 18.54 -7.60 -36.60
N ASN A 251 19.47 -6.83 -37.16
CA ASN A 251 20.48 -6.05 -36.47
C ASN A 251 19.83 -4.91 -35.68
N ALA A 252 20.15 -4.78 -34.39
CA ALA A 252 20.01 -3.53 -33.65
C ALA A 252 21.35 -3.21 -32.99
N LYS A 253 22.12 -2.38 -33.69
CA LYS A 253 23.40 -1.81 -33.28
C LYS A 253 23.11 -0.62 -32.36
N ILE A 254 23.42 -0.71 -31.07
CA ILE A 254 23.49 0.46 -30.19
C ILE A 254 24.88 0.53 -29.57
N HIS A 255 25.41 1.74 -29.68
CA HIS A 255 26.77 2.19 -29.46
C HIS A 255 27.14 2.16 -27.96
N ARG A 256 28.35 1.70 -27.70
CA ARG A 256 29.04 1.61 -26.41
C ARG A 256 29.79 2.92 -26.18
N GLN A 257 29.53 3.59 -25.06
CA GLN A 257 30.41 4.64 -24.54
C GLN A 257 30.71 4.31 -23.08
N GLU A 258 31.99 4.02 -22.84
CA GLU A 258 32.60 3.92 -21.53
C GLU A 258 32.77 5.33 -20.97
N ASP A 259 32.44 5.53 -19.70
CA ASP A 259 33.21 6.41 -18.83
C ASP A 259 32.95 6.08 -17.36
N ALA A 260 34.06 5.99 -16.63
CA ALA A 260 34.17 5.66 -15.22
C ALA A 260 33.81 6.85 -14.33
N PHE A 261 33.06 6.63 -13.24
CA PHE A 261 33.28 7.27 -11.94
C PHE A 261 32.49 6.50 -10.86
N ALA A 262 33.22 5.79 -10.00
CA ALA A 262 32.66 5.11 -8.84
C ALA A 262 32.32 6.13 -7.73
N ARG A 263 31.05 6.17 -7.30
CA ARG A 263 30.62 6.71 -6.01
C ARG A 263 29.86 5.62 -5.26
N PRO A 264 30.19 5.32 -3.99
CA PRO A 264 29.42 4.36 -3.20
C PRO A 264 28.06 4.97 -2.86
N VAL A 265 27.01 4.43 -3.45
CA VAL A 265 25.62 4.77 -3.10
C VAL A 265 25.22 3.89 -1.93
N SER A 266 25.03 4.52 -0.77
CA SER A 266 24.51 3.90 0.43
C SER A 266 23.07 3.41 0.21
N VAL A 267 22.88 2.11 0.41
CA VAL A 267 21.58 1.43 0.27
C VAL A 267 20.73 1.73 1.53
N PRO A 268 19.45 2.14 1.41
CA PRO A 268 18.58 2.25 2.58
C PRO A 268 18.15 0.85 3.04
N ARG A 269 18.44 0.52 4.30
CA ARG A 269 17.98 -0.70 4.97
C ARG A 269 16.45 -0.70 5.10
N GLN A 270 15.83 -1.86 4.86
CA GLN A 270 14.41 -2.08 5.09
C GLN A 270 14.09 -1.96 6.59
N SER A 271 12.96 -1.29 6.88
CA SER A 271 12.45 -1.08 8.22
C SER A 271 11.98 -2.38 8.85
N THR A 272 12.83 -2.95 9.70
CA THR A 272 12.44 -4.03 10.61
C THR A 272 11.30 -3.57 11.52
N SER A 273 10.54 -4.49 12.14
CA SER A 273 9.53 -4.12 13.15
C SER A 273 10.10 -3.26 14.28
N ARG A 274 11.40 -3.41 14.58
CA ARG A 274 12.16 -2.54 15.48
C ARG A 274 12.33 -1.12 14.94
N GLN A 275 12.45 -0.93 13.63
CA GLN A 275 12.49 0.40 13.00
C GLN A 275 11.12 1.06 13.01
N VAL A 276 10.01 0.32 12.86
CA VAL A 276 8.66 0.90 13.02
C VAL A 276 8.43 1.31 14.48
N ALA A 277 8.88 0.50 15.44
CA ALA A 277 8.86 0.86 16.86
C ALA A 277 9.75 2.09 17.15
N ALA A 278 10.94 2.17 16.55
CA ALA A 278 11.83 3.33 16.67
C ALA A 278 11.29 4.57 15.97
N GLU A 279 10.61 4.45 14.83
CA GLU A 279 9.93 5.56 14.15
C GLU A 279 8.71 6.04 14.94
N LEU A 280 8.00 5.13 15.60
CA LEU A 280 6.92 5.46 16.55
C LEU A 280 7.50 6.14 17.80
N GLU A 281 8.64 5.68 18.31
CA GLU A 281 9.37 6.29 19.42
C GLU A 281 9.93 7.67 19.03
N ASN A 282 10.36 7.86 17.78
CA ASN A 282 10.83 9.13 17.25
C ASN A 282 9.66 10.10 17.00
N LEU A 283 8.49 9.58 16.57
CA LEU A 283 7.25 10.34 16.48
C LEU A 283 6.79 10.80 17.87
N VAL A 284 6.79 9.90 18.86
CA VAL A 284 6.48 10.21 20.27
C VAL A 284 7.53 11.17 20.85
N SER A 285 8.80 11.03 20.48
CA SER A 285 9.86 11.97 20.89
C SER A 285 9.60 13.36 20.30
N ASN A 286 9.16 13.47 19.05
CA ASN A 286 8.79 14.77 18.47
C ASN A 286 7.64 15.47 19.20
N PHE A 287 6.83 14.76 20.01
CA PHE A 287 5.87 15.37 20.93
C PHE A 287 6.50 15.85 22.26
N LEU A 288 7.68 15.35 22.64
CA LEU A 288 8.35 15.61 23.92
C LEU A 288 9.42 16.72 23.84
N TRP A 289 10.08 16.92 22.70
CA TRP A 289 11.21 17.84 22.58
C TRP A 289 10.87 19.35 22.65
N ASP A 290 9.59 19.73 22.54
CA ASP A 290 9.19 21.15 22.50
C ASP A 290 8.83 21.75 23.88
N MET A 291 9.01 20.99 24.96
CA MET A 291 8.63 21.40 26.32
C MET A 291 9.82 21.84 27.21
N GLY A 292 11.07 21.74 26.74
CA GLY A 292 12.26 21.72 27.61
C GLY A 292 13.28 22.86 27.51
N THR A 293 13.27 23.71 26.49
CA THR A 293 14.41 24.61 26.20
C THR A 293 14.12 26.12 26.23
N ALA A 294 12.93 26.55 26.69
CA ALA A 294 12.61 27.97 26.77
C ALA A 294 13.07 28.68 28.07
N ALA A 295 13.77 27.99 28.98
CA ALA A 295 14.19 28.59 30.25
C ALA A 295 15.60 28.16 30.65
N LYS A 296 16.62 28.77 30.03
CA LYS A 296 17.93 29.12 30.64
C LYS A 296 18.86 29.66 29.56
N GLY A 297 19.04 30.98 29.55
CA GLY A 297 20.01 31.61 28.66
C GLY A 297 20.02 33.13 28.73
N HIS A 298 20.10 33.74 29.91
CA HIS A 298 20.65 35.10 30.03
C HIS A 298 21.07 35.46 31.47
N GLU A 299 22.36 35.28 31.73
CA GLU A 299 23.19 35.97 32.75
C GLU A 299 24.62 35.52 32.39
N TYR A 300 25.60 36.36 32.06
CA TYR A 300 26.05 37.59 32.70
C TYR A 300 26.68 38.54 31.67
N ARG A 301 26.36 39.85 31.70
CA ARG A 301 27.39 40.89 31.53
C ARG A 301 26.95 42.23 32.12
N THR A 302 27.89 42.75 32.90
CA THR A 302 27.96 43.91 33.78
C THR A 302 27.74 45.29 33.11
N ALA A 303 27.03 46.15 33.86
CA ALA A 303 27.27 47.56 34.16
C ALA A 303 26.78 48.72 33.23
N SER A 304 25.80 49.46 33.81
CA SER A 304 25.74 50.93 33.96
C SER A 304 25.01 51.81 32.90
N PRO A 305 24.53 53.02 33.28
CA PRO A 305 23.09 53.25 33.43
C PRO A 305 22.54 54.43 32.60
N ALA A 306 21.29 54.34 32.16
CA ALA A 306 20.47 55.52 31.85
C ALA A 306 18.99 55.14 31.86
N THR A 307 18.26 55.69 32.83
CA THR A 307 16.79 55.82 32.82
C THR A 307 16.42 56.89 31.77
N PRO A 308 15.36 56.72 30.98
CA PRO A 308 14.11 57.39 31.34
C PRO A 308 12.82 56.57 31.13
N GLN A 309 11.77 57.09 31.75
CA GLN A 309 10.43 56.56 31.98
C GLN A 309 9.52 56.48 30.75
N PHE A 310 8.37 55.81 30.98
CA PHE A 310 7.05 55.86 30.31
C PHE A 310 6.73 54.82 29.21
N ALA A 311 6.00 53.76 29.60
CA ALA A 311 4.62 53.50 29.13
C ALA A 311 4.04 52.24 29.83
N PRO A 312 2.86 52.31 30.46
CA PRO A 312 2.14 51.13 30.97
C PRO A 312 1.17 50.60 29.91
N GLY A 313 1.26 49.32 29.61
CA GLY A 313 0.19 48.59 28.92
C GLY A 313 0.54 48.08 27.53
N GLU A 314 1.49 47.15 27.44
CA GLU A 314 1.44 46.14 26.37
C GLU A 314 1.30 44.78 27.03
N ALA A 315 0.08 44.26 26.93
CA ALA A 315 -0.24 42.90 27.29
C ALA A 315 0.74 41.97 26.56
N SER A 316 1.56 41.27 27.36
CA SER A 316 2.28 40.09 26.95
C SER A 316 1.32 39.22 26.15
N ARG A 317 1.45 39.25 24.82
CA ARG A 317 0.74 38.37 23.91
C ARG A 317 1.21 36.98 24.28
N ASN A 318 0.41 36.34 25.13
CA ASN A 318 0.49 34.95 25.53
C ASN A 318 0.90 34.14 24.31
N GLY A 319 2.18 33.79 24.23
CA GLY A 319 2.64 32.74 23.34
C GLY A 319 1.81 31.54 23.73
N THR A 320 0.86 31.16 22.88
CA THR A 320 0.07 29.94 23.06
C THR A 320 1.07 28.80 22.97
N ALA A 321 1.65 28.46 24.12
CA ALA A 321 2.52 27.32 24.32
C ALA A 321 1.87 26.16 23.59
N HIS A 322 2.58 25.63 22.61
CA HIS A 322 2.04 24.61 21.72
C HIS A 322 1.44 23.52 22.58
N ARG A 323 0.12 23.37 22.47
CA ARG A 323 -0.70 22.57 23.37
C ARG A 323 -0.49 21.11 23.01
N GLY A 324 0.72 20.60 23.22
CA GLY A 324 1.07 19.21 23.04
C GLY A 324 0.20 18.31 23.92
N LEU A 325 0.29 17.01 23.68
CA LEU A 325 -0.28 16.01 24.58
C LEU A 325 0.24 16.26 25.99
N ASP A 326 -0.66 16.28 26.96
CA ASP A 326 -0.27 16.37 28.36
C ASP A 326 0.59 15.14 28.74
N ILE A 327 1.53 15.37 29.66
CA ILE A 327 2.52 14.36 30.04
C ILE A 327 1.88 13.08 30.58
N ASP A 328 0.71 13.19 31.21
CA ASP A 328 -0.02 12.06 31.78
C ASP A 328 -0.66 11.22 30.67
N THR A 329 -1.25 11.85 29.66
CA THR A 329 -1.76 11.15 28.47
C THR A 329 -0.63 10.43 27.71
N LEU A 330 0.57 11.03 27.61
CA LEU A 330 1.72 10.34 27.01
C LEU A 330 2.19 9.14 27.83
N ARG A 331 2.26 9.25 29.16
CA ARG A 331 2.61 8.12 30.04
C ARG A 331 1.56 7.02 30.01
N ALA A 332 0.28 7.38 30.02
CA ALA A 332 -0.84 6.45 29.85
C ALA A 332 -0.75 5.72 28.50
N PHE A 333 -0.47 6.45 27.42
CA PHE A 333 -0.28 5.85 26.10
C PHE A 333 0.92 4.90 26.05
N ARG A 334 2.03 5.27 26.69
CA ARG A 334 3.21 4.41 26.77
C ARG A 334 2.92 3.12 27.54
N ARG A 335 2.23 3.20 28.68
CA ARG A 335 1.77 2.04 29.45
C ARG A 335 0.78 1.18 28.65
N TYR A 336 -0.09 1.81 27.85
CA TYR A 336 -1.05 1.10 26.99
C TYR A 336 -0.35 0.28 25.90
N ILE A 337 0.72 0.79 25.27
CA ILE A 337 1.51 0.04 24.29
C ILE A 337 2.41 -1.01 24.98
N TYR A 338 2.99 -0.65 26.12
CA TYR A 338 3.96 -1.45 26.86
C TYR A 338 3.43 -1.73 28.27
N PRO A 339 2.75 -2.86 28.49
CA PRO A 339 2.12 -3.17 29.78
C PRO A 339 3.07 -3.18 30.99
N ASN A 340 4.37 -3.34 30.73
CA ASN A 340 5.41 -3.39 31.76
C ASN A 340 5.94 -2.01 32.19
N GLN A 341 5.41 -0.90 31.66
CA GLN A 341 5.86 0.44 32.01
C GLN A 341 4.98 1.12 33.04
N ASP A 342 5.63 1.89 33.92
CA ASP A 342 4.96 2.73 34.91
C ASP A 342 4.21 3.87 34.21
N GLY A 343 2.95 4.05 34.59
CA GLY A 343 2.10 5.11 34.07
C GLY A 343 0.77 5.15 34.83
N PRO A 344 0.04 6.27 34.79
CA PRO A 344 -1.29 6.34 35.42
C PRO A 344 -2.22 5.31 34.77
N GLU A 345 -3.03 4.65 35.59
CA GLU A 345 -4.11 3.81 35.08
C GLU A 345 -5.14 4.74 34.43
N CYS A 346 -5.39 4.54 33.14
CA CYS A 346 -6.30 5.36 32.36
C CYS A 346 -7.31 4.44 31.68
N GLU A 347 -8.58 4.80 31.74
CA GLU A 347 -9.60 4.10 30.97
C GLU A 347 -9.27 4.18 29.48
N GLU A 348 -9.23 3.02 28.81
CA GLU A 348 -8.83 2.92 27.41
C GLU A 348 -9.63 3.87 26.51
N GLU A 349 -10.95 3.95 26.69
CA GLU A 349 -11.81 4.83 25.87
C GLU A 349 -11.44 6.31 26.03
N LEU A 350 -11.16 6.73 27.27
CA LEU A 350 -10.76 8.11 27.56
C LEU A 350 -9.39 8.41 26.96
N LEU A 351 -8.44 7.47 27.05
CA LEU A 351 -7.11 7.60 26.44
C LEU A 351 -7.21 7.73 24.92
N LEU A 352 -7.95 6.83 24.26
CA LEU A 352 -8.15 6.86 22.81
C LEU A 352 -8.81 8.16 22.35
N ARG A 353 -9.82 8.65 23.09
CA ARG A 353 -10.46 9.94 22.82
C ARG A 353 -9.48 11.11 22.96
N ARG A 354 -8.65 11.14 24.01
CA ARG A 354 -7.64 12.19 24.20
C ARG A 354 -6.60 12.19 23.09
N LEU A 355 -6.12 11.01 22.68
CA LEU A 355 -5.17 10.85 21.58
C LEU A 355 -5.77 11.33 20.24
N GLU A 356 -7.02 10.98 19.97
CA GLU A 356 -7.72 11.43 18.77
C GLU A 356 -7.89 12.96 18.74
N THR A 357 -8.38 13.55 19.83
CA THR A 357 -8.56 15.00 19.95
C THR A 357 -7.23 15.72 19.78
N ALA A 358 -6.18 15.28 20.48
CA ALA A 358 -4.86 15.88 20.35
C ALA A 358 -4.35 15.79 18.91
N TRP A 359 -4.48 14.65 18.25
CA TRP A 359 -4.07 14.50 16.85
C TRP A 359 -4.83 15.42 15.90
N ARG A 360 -6.16 15.51 16.05
CA ARG A 360 -7.01 16.35 15.21
C ARG A 360 -6.74 17.84 15.42
N ASP A 361 -6.55 18.26 16.67
CA ASP A 361 -6.47 19.68 17.02
C ASP A 361 -5.05 20.24 16.88
N THR A 362 -4.04 19.43 17.21
CA THR A 362 -2.64 19.91 17.26
C THR A 362 -1.89 19.50 15.99
N VAL A 363 -1.86 18.21 15.66
CA VAL A 363 -1.02 17.67 14.60
C VAL A 363 -1.50 18.12 13.22
N ARG A 364 -2.81 18.10 12.96
CA ARG A 364 -3.37 18.59 11.68
C ARG A 364 -3.21 20.11 11.53
N SER A 365 -3.36 20.86 12.61
CA SER A 365 -3.22 22.32 12.60
C SER A 365 -1.77 22.73 12.36
N CYS A 366 -0.80 22.05 12.99
CA CYS A 366 0.63 22.30 12.79
C CYS A 366 1.12 21.83 11.42
N HIS A 367 0.58 20.73 10.86
CA HIS A 367 0.99 20.25 9.54
C HIS A 367 0.64 21.26 8.43
N LYS A 368 -0.48 21.97 8.53
CA LYS A 368 -0.83 23.05 7.58
C LYS A 368 0.24 24.15 7.49
N ALA A 369 1.04 24.32 8.54
CA ALA A 369 2.05 25.37 8.62
C ALA A 369 3.45 24.93 8.14
N ASN A 370 3.84 23.66 8.30
CA ASN A 370 5.28 23.33 8.38
C ASN A 370 5.84 22.17 7.53
N TYR A 371 5.09 21.45 6.69
CA TYR A 371 5.68 20.27 6.01
C TYR A 371 5.31 20.06 4.53
N GLY A 372 6.34 19.77 3.72
CA GLY A 372 6.29 19.64 2.26
C GLY A 372 5.92 18.26 1.71
N ASN A 373 5.46 17.30 2.52
CA ASN A 373 5.03 15.98 2.03
C ASN A 373 3.61 15.62 2.49
N THR A 374 2.64 16.29 1.87
CA THR A 374 1.20 16.12 2.12
C THR A 374 0.74 14.67 1.98
N THR A 375 1.32 13.91 1.05
CA THR A 375 0.97 12.51 0.80
C THR A 375 1.38 11.61 1.96
N LEU A 376 2.61 11.77 2.47
CA LEU A 376 3.10 11.02 3.61
C LEU A 376 2.29 11.34 4.87
N PHE A 377 1.96 12.62 5.08
CA PHE A 377 1.11 13.04 6.19
C PHE A 377 -0.29 12.43 6.10
N ALA A 378 -0.95 12.50 4.93
CA ALA A 378 -2.27 11.90 4.74
C ALA A 378 -2.27 10.39 5.01
N ALA A 379 -1.20 9.69 4.63
CA ALA A 379 -1.04 8.27 4.95
C ALA A 379 -0.90 8.02 6.46
N ARG A 380 -0.06 8.81 7.16
CA ARG A 380 0.12 8.73 8.62
C ARG A 380 -1.15 9.06 9.40
N ASP A 381 -1.83 10.13 9.02
CA ASP A 381 -3.10 10.57 9.60
C ASP A 381 -4.16 9.47 9.49
N ARG A 382 -4.32 8.90 8.29
CA ARG A 382 -5.27 7.80 8.07
C ARG A 382 -4.90 6.56 8.88
N ALA A 383 -3.62 6.19 8.91
CA ALA A 383 -3.16 5.02 9.66
C ALA A 383 -3.44 5.18 11.16
N PHE A 384 -3.11 6.33 11.75
CA PHE A 384 -3.30 6.59 13.17
C PHE A 384 -4.79 6.57 13.57
N LEU A 385 -5.65 7.26 12.80
CA LEU A 385 -7.09 7.27 13.09
C LEU A 385 -7.75 5.90 12.87
N THR A 386 -7.31 5.15 11.86
CA THR A 386 -7.79 3.77 11.65
C THR A 386 -7.40 2.87 12.82
N TRP A 387 -6.19 3.05 13.37
CA TRP A 387 -5.75 2.30 14.54
C TRP A 387 -6.61 2.60 15.78
N ILE A 388 -6.93 3.88 16.05
CA ILE A 388 -7.84 4.26 17.15
C ILE A 388 -9.21 3.59 16.98
N GLU A 389 -9.78 3.65 15.77
CA GLU A 389 -11.10 3.06 15.49
C GLU A 389 -11.12 1.54 15.71
N LEU A 390 -10.09 0.84 15.23
CA LEU A 390 -9.96 -0.59 15.45
C LEU A 390 -9.86 -0.93 16.94
N LYS A 391 -9.17 -0.11 17.74
CA LYS A 391 -9.08 -0.31 19.19
C LYS A 391 -10.44 -0.16 19.88
N ARG A 392 -11.24 0.84 19.49
CA ARG A 392 -12.63 0.98 19.97
C ARG A 392 -13.48 -0.24 19.65
N HIS A 393 -13.42 -0.74 18.42
CA HIS A 393 -14.18 -1.93 18.03
C HIS A 393 -13.76 -3.18 18.81
N LEU A 394 -12.47 -3.36 19.08
CA LEU A 394 -11.99 -4.47 19.91
C LEU A 394 -12.51 -4.35 21.35
N ALA A 395 -12.50 -3.15 21.94
CA ALA A 395 -13.03 -2.92 23.27
C ALA A 395 -14.56 -3.16 23.34
N GLU A 396 -15.29 -2.82 22.28
CA GLU A 396 -16.72 -3.11 22.15
C GLU A 396 -17.00 -4.61 22.08
N LEU A 397 -16.25 -5.35 21.25
CA LEU A 397 -16.35 -6.81 21.17
C LEU A 397 -16.07 -7.47 22.53
N GLU A 398 -15.04 -7.02 23.25
CA GLU A 398 -14.72 -7.54 24.58
C GLU A 398 -15.84 -7.27 25.61
N ARG A 399 -16.51 -6.11 25.51
CA ARG A 399 -17.69 -5.79 26.33
C ARG A 399 -18.86 -6.73 26.00
N VAL A 400 -19.13 -6.97 24.73
CA VAL A 400 -20.20 -7.89 24.28
C VAL A 400 -19.94 -9.31 24.77
N ASP A 401 -18.70 -9.81 24.66
CA ASP A 401 -18.32 -11.12 25.17
C ASP A 401 -18.55 -11.21 26.68
N LYS A 402 -18.05 -10.24 27.45
CA LYS A 402 -18.26 -10.18 28.92
C LYS A 402 -19.75 -10.15 29.29
N CYS A 403 -20.57 -9.41 28.54
CA CYS A 403 -22.02 -9.36 28.75
C CYS A 403 -22.69 -10.70 28.44
N THR A 404 -22.30 -11.37 27.35
CA THR A 404 -22.83 -12.66 26.93
C THR A 404 -22.51 -13.74 27.96
N TYR A 405 -21.27 -13.80 28.46
CA TYR A 405 -20.88 -14.70 29.54
C TYR A 405 -21.69 -14.46 30.82
N ARG A 406 -21.91 -13.20 31.20
CA ARG A 406 -22.73 -12.87 32.39
C ARG A 406 -24.20 -13.28 32.21
N ALA A 407 -24.78 -13.07 31.04
CA ALA A 407 -26.14 -13.49 30.74
C ALA A 407 -26.30 -15.02 30.85
N LEU A 408 -25.35 -15.79 30.30
CA LEU A 408 -25.34 -17.25 30.38
C LEU A 408 -25.22 -17.76 31.83
N CYS A 409 -24.38 -17.12 32.65
CA CYS A 409 -24.26 -17.44 34.08
C CYS A 409 -25.54 -17.16 34.86
N LEU A 410 -26.25 -16.05 34.57
CA LEU A 410 -27.52 -15.72 35.21
C LEU A 410 -28.64 -16.68 34.80
N THR A 411 -28.68 -17.11 33.53
CA THR A 411 -29.65 -18.12 33.07
C THR A 411 -29.39 -19.49 33.71
N SER A 412 -28.13 -19.87 33.88
CA SER A 412 -27.75 -21.15 34.51
C SER A 412 -28.08 -21.15 36.01
N ARG A 413 -27.86 -20.02 36.70
CA ARG A 413 -28.22 -19.87 38.12
C ARG A 413 -29.73 -19.87 38.36
N SER A 414 -30.50 -19.27 37.46
CA SER A 414 -31.97 -19.25 37.55
C SER A 414 -32.59 -20.64 37.34
N ARG A 415 -32.04 -21.45 36.41
CA ARG A 415 -32.45 -22.85 36.23
C ARG A 415 -32.20 -23.71 37.46
N ASN A 416 -31.07 -23.52 38.15
CA ASN A 416 -30.75 -24.27 39.37
C ASN A 416 -31.66 -23.90 40.56
N LEU A 417 -32.21 -22.68 40.61
CA LEU A 417 -33.15 -22.27 41.66
C LEU A 417 -34.57 -22.82 41.40
N LEU A 418 -35.01 -22.84 40.14
CA LEU A 418 -36.29 -23.44 39.75
C LEU A 418 -36.30 -24.96 39.97
N SER A 419 -35.23 -25.66 39.59
CA SER A 419 -35.12 -27.11 39.82
C SER A 419 -35.08 -27.51 41.30
N ARG A 420 -34.84 -26.56 42.21
CA ARG A 420 -34.81 -26.79 43.66
C ARG A 420 -36.15 -26.44 44.33
N ALA A 421 -37.02 -25.69 43.66
CA ALA A 421 -38.36 -25.35 44.15
C ALA A 421 -39.40 -26.43 43.84
N ASP A 422 -39.26 -27.17 42.73
CA ASP A 422 -40.16 -28.25 42.33
C ASP A 422 -39.90 -29.60 43.06
N GLY A 423 -38.97 -29.61 44.03
CA GLY A 423 -38.56 -30.80 44.78
C GLY A 423 -39.05 -30.85 46.23
N TYR A 424 -40.03 -30.01 46.62
CA TYR A 424 -40.63 -29.99 47.96
C TYR A 424 -42.11 -30.33 47.93
#